data_AF-A0A972G932-F1
#
_entry.id   AF-A0A972G932-F1
#
_cell.length_a   1.000
_cell.length_b   1.000
_cell.length_c   1.000
_cell.angle_alpha   90.00
_cell.angle_beta   90.00
_cell.angle_gamma   90.00
#
_symmetry.space_group_name_H-M   'P 1'
#
loop_
_entity.id
_entity.type
_entity.pdbx_description
1 polymer ?
#
loop_
_entity_poly.entity_id
_entity_poly.type
_entity_poly.pdbx_seq_one_letter_code
_entity_poly.pdbx_strand_id
1 'polypeptide(L)'
;MSISYSEHTALTCPSCHKPFEAELWVLIDAAERPDLAQRLQDESLNVVACPHCAYRGTADAPLLFHDPTHRRVYFAAPSGVEEHVWRDRAHELLYLLIGNLPEEARLPYVSDVQVENDIEGVRRAMLRKQGRKPNTTSQTTIPADIVSPPTTSPSPPTDATATSLEAVSPLLEAVRELIAADSPETFQAIVEQHPMLLSDAADVTLVQLAEVAYNEGERDVAEALHDARKTLANLRTTTIEPQLSTPKPTNENGGSPPPSDNLTDEAYQSLMNVMSSKMLMEVVRNYPTLLEPWADNTLVARVETALEEGNERLAGDIEERRELLNELRIELSEANAVLQAIQVLLKAGNDETLIQVLTDYPILLTDITQDMLLRLSGEARAQGDDSLAAHAVEARAMLRKVRTGLEQ
;
A
#
# COMPACT_ATOMS: atom_id res chain seq x y z
N MET A 1 19.61 -24.86 -13.83
CA MET A 1 19.02 -25.76 -12.83
C MET A 1 17.52 -25.66 -13.00
N SER A 2 16.73 -26.64 -12.54
CA SER A 2 15.28 -26.51 -12.62
C SER A 2 14.81 -25.40 -11.68
N ILE A 3 13.91 -24.53 -12.14
CA ILE A 3 13.38 -23.42 -11.34
C ILE A 3 12.24 -23.93 -10.45
N SER A 4 11.36 -24.75 -11.02
CA SER A 4 10.21 -25.34 -10.36
C SER A 4 10.64 -26.41 -9.36
N TYR A 5 10.04 -26.40 -8.18
CA TYR A 5 10.45 -27.23 -7.04
C TYR A 5 9.24 -27.79 -6.27
N SER A 6 9.35 -29.07 -5.90
CA SER A 6 8.41 -29.80 -5.05
C SER A 6 9.07 -30.26 -3.76
N GLU A 7 8.29 -30.39 -2.69
CA GLU A 7 8.74 -30.91 -1.40
C GLU A 7 7.75 -31.90 -0.80
N HIS A 8 8.24 -32.75 0.10
CA HIS A 8 7.40 -33.70 0.84
C HIS A 8 6.90 -33.03 2.12
N THR A 9 5.59 -32.92 2.28
CA THR A 9 4.95 -32.26 3.43
C THR A 9 4.09 -33.28 4.18
N ALA A 10 4.18 -33.24 5.51
CA ALA A 10 3.28 -33.99 6.38
C ALA A 10 1.92 -33.27 6.45
N LEU A 11 0.87 -33.95 6.00
CA LEU A 11 -0.51 -33.45 5.97
C LEU A 11 -1.37 -34.23 6.95
N THR A 12 -2.37 -33.57 7.52
CA THR A 12 -3.41 -34.24 8.32
C THR A 12 -4.69 -34.34 7.49
N CYS A 13 -5.19 -35.56 7.28
CA CYS A 13 -6.43 -35.74 6.50
C CYS A 13 -7.63 -35.09 7.22
N PRO A 14 -8.42 -34.21 6.58
CA PRO A 14 -9.57 -33.59 7.21
C PRO A 14 -10.73 -34.57 7.46
N SER A 15 -10.77 -35.70 6.75
CA SER A 15 -11.83 -36.71 6.90
C SER A 15 -11.56 -37.75 7.99
N CYS A 16 -10.31 -38.20 8.17
CA CYS A 16 -9.98 -39.25 9.11
C CYS A 16 -8.90 -38.87 10.14
N HIS A 17 -8.40 -37.64 10.09
CA HIS A 17 -7.39 -37.05 11.00
C HIS A 17 -6.07 -37.82 11.12
N LYS A 18 -5.79 -38.75 10.19
CA LYS A 18 -4.51 -39.46 10.15
C LYS A 18 -3.48 -38.62 9.41
N PRO A 19 -2.25 -38.50 9.95
CA PRO A 19 -1.16 -37.87 9.24
C PRO A 19 -0.71 -38.75 8.07
N PHE A 20 -0.34 -38.14 6.96
CA PHE A 20 0.29 -38.82 5.82
C PHE A 20 1.21 -37.83 5.09
N GLU A 21 2.21 -38.33 4.39
CA GLU A 21 3.10 -37.50 3.58
C GLU A 21 2.59 -37.43 2.14
N ALA A 22 2.73 -36.25 1.53
CA ALA A 22 2.47 -36.03 0.12
C ALA A 22 3.53 -35.10 -0.49
N GLU A 23 3.84 -35.31 -1.76
CA GLU A 23 4.67 -34.39 -2.54
C GLU A 23 3.83 -33.24 -3.08
N LEU A 24 4.21 -32.01 -2.75
CA LEU A 24 3.51 -30.78 -3.12
C LEU A 24 4.45 -29.85 -3.89
N TRP A 25 3.92 -29.17 -4.92
CA TRP A 25 4.65 -28.12 -5.62
C TRP A 25 4.54 -26.81 -4.85
N VAL A 26 5.68 -26.18 -4.57
CA VAL A 26 5.77 -24.94 -3.77
C VAL A 26 6.43 -23.78 -4.53
N LEU A 27 7.13 -24.07 -5.63
CA LEU A 27 7.62 -23.08 -6.58
C LEU A 27 7.37 -23.59 -8.00
N ILE A 28 6.71 -22.77 -8.83
CA ILE A 28 6.40 -23.10 -10.23
C ILE A 28 6.78 -21.92 -11.11
N ASP A 29 7.60 -22.19 -12.13
CA ASP A 29 7.82 -21.30 -13.26
C ASP A 29 6.97 -21.74 -14.44
N ALA A 30 6.06 -20.87 -14.90
CA ALA A 30 5.10 -21.22 -15.94
C ALA A 30 5.73 -21.41 -17.33
N ALA A 31 6.91 -20.83 -17.59
CA ALA A 31 7.62 -21.04 -18.85
C ALA A 31 8.38 -22.37 -18.85
N GLU A 32 8.93 -22.78 -17.70
CA GLU A 32 9.59 -24.07 -17.53
C GLU A 32 8.58 -25.23 -17.46
N ARG A 33 7.49 -25.06 -16.71
CA ARG A 33 6.49 -26.09 -16.43
C ARG A 33 5.07 -25.63 -16.79
N PRO A 34 4.77 -25.47 -18.10
CA PRO A 34 3.43 -25.09 -18.56
C PRO A 34 2.36 -26.14 -18.20
N ASP A 35 2.75 -27.41 -18.04
CA ASP A 35 1.87 -28.48 -17.57
C ASP A 35 1.35 -28.22 -16.15
N LEU A 36 2.19 -27.69 -15.25
CA LEU A 36 1.79 -27.34 -13.89
C LEU A 36 0.94 -26.07 -13.85
N ALA A 37 1.24 -25.09 -14.71
CA ALA A 37 0.41 -23.90 -14.88
C ALA A 37 -1.00 -24.27 -15.38
N GLN A 38 -1.13 -25.24 -16.28
CA GLN A 38 -2.43 -25.76 -16.69
C GLN A 38 -3.14 -26.49 -15.55
N ARG A 39 -2.43 -27.30 -14.77
CA ARG A 39 -3.02 -27.97 -13.59
C ARG A 39 -3.52 -26.99 -12.54
N LEU A 40 -2.87 -25.83 -12.39
CA LEU A 40 -3.35 -24.73 -11.55
C LEU A 40 -4.67 -24.16 -12.09
N GLN A 41 -4.78 -23.95 -13.41
CA GLN A 41 -6.02 -23.48 -14.07
C GLN A 41 -7.19 -24.46 -13.88
N ASP A 42 -6.89 -25.75 -14.00
CA ASP A 42 -7.87 -26.85 -13.96
C ASP A 42 -8.16 -27.31 -12.51
N GLU A 43 -7.73 -26.58 -11.49
CA GLU A 43 -7.95 -26.89 -10.05
C GLU A 43 -7.42 -28.28 -9.64
N SER A 44 -6.39 -28.78 -10.34
CA SER A 44 -5.80 -30.12 -10.15
C SER A 44 -4.36 -30.10 -9.62
N LEU A 45 -3.82 -28.91 -9.35
CA LEU A 45 -2.53 -28.72 -8.69
C LEU A 45 -2.65 -29.06 -7.20
N ASN A 46 -1.64 -29.76 -6.66
CA ASN A 46 -1.58 -30.16 -5.25
C ASN A 46 -2.84 -30.90 -4.73
N VAL A 47 -3.61 -31.54 -5.62
CA VAL A 47 -4.70 -32.43 -5.23
C VAL A 47 -4.13 -33.78 -4.79
N VAL A 48 -4.31 -34.09 -3.51
CA VAL A 48 -3.79 -35.29 -2.86
C VAL A 48 -4.91 -36.24 -2.47
N ALA A 49 -4.61 -37.54 -2.37
CA ALA A 49 -5.56 -38.56 -1.92
C ALA A 49 -5.04 -39.18 -0.62
N CYS A 50 -5.84 -39.15 0.45
CA CYS A 50 -5.48 -39.78 1.71
C CYS A 50 -5.39 -41.31 1.54
N PRO A 51 -4.25 -41.94 1.90
CA PRO A 51 -4.08 -43.40 1.74
C PRO A 51 -4.94 -44.22 2.73
N HIS A 52 -5.52 -43.57 3.75
CA HIS A 52 -6.29 -44.26 4.79
C HIS A 52 -7.80 -44.29 4.54
N CYS A 53 -8.36 -43.26 3.91
CA CYS A 53 -9.80 -43.12 3.70
C CYS A 53 -10.20 -42.72 2.27
N ALA A 54 -9.23 -42.55 1.37
CA ALA A 54 -9.42 -42.13 -0.02
C ALA A 54 -10.04 -40.72 -0.21
N TYR A 55 -10.16 -39.91 0.85
CA TYR A 55 -10.52 -38.49 0.73
C TYR A 55 -9.55 -37.79 -0.24
N ARG A 56 -10.10 -37.00 -1.18
CA ARG A 56 -9.36 -36.21 -2.15
C ARG A 56 -9.66 -34.74 -1.97
N GLY A 57 -8.61 -33.92 -1.98
CA GLY A 57 -8.74 -32.47 -1.90
C GLY A 57 -7.42 -31.79 -2.21
N THR A 58 -7.48 -30.49 -2.46
CA THR A 58 -6.31 -29.63 -2.62
C THR A 58 -5.62 -29.48 -1.27
N ALA A 59 -4.32 -29.71 -1.24
CA ALA A 59 -3.51 -29.44 -0.07
C ALA A 59 -3.32 -27.92 0.08
N ASP A 60 -3.61 -27.41 1.28
CA ASP A 60 -3.34 -26.03 1.65
C ASP A 60 -1.84 -25.88 1.94
N ALA A 61 -1.10 -25.41 0.94
CA ALA A 61 0.35 -25.32 0.98
C ALA A 61 0.84 -24.02 0.34
N PRO A 62 1.95 -23.44 0.83
CA PRO A 62 2.53 -22.25 0.24
C PRO A 62 2.96 -22.52 -1.20
N LEU A 63 2.63 -21.60 -2.12
CA LEU A 63 2.99 -21.72 -3.52
C LEU A 63 3.46 -20.37 -4.07
N LEU A 64 4.70 -20.29 -4.54
CA LEU A 64 5.18 -19.21 -5.38
C LEU A 64 4.97 -19.58 -6.86
N PHE A 65 4.19 -18.80 -7.59
CA PHE A 65 3.91 -19.00 -9.00
C PHE A 65 4.49 -17.84 -9.82
N HIS A 66 5.43 -18.13 -10.70
CA HIS A 66 6.07 -17.17 -11.58
C HIS A 66 5.53 -17.29 -13.00
N ASP A 67 4.97 -16.20 -13.52
CA ASP A 67 4.48 -16.08 -14.88
C ASP A 67 5.29 -15.03 -15.65
N PRO A 68 6.35 -15.45 -16.36
CA PRO A 68 7.17 -14.53 -17.15
C PRO A 68 6.44 -13.98 -18.38
N THR A 69 5.40 -14.67 -18.87
CA THR A 69 4.63 -14.22 -20.04
C THR A 69 3.83 -12.97 -19.70
N HIS A 70 3.20 -12.96 -18.52
CA HIS A 70 2.43 -11.81 -18.03
C HIS A 70 3.21 -10.90 -17.08
N ARG A 71 4.49 -11.19 -16.83
CA ARG A 71 5.41 -10.46 -15.94
C ARG A 71 4.87 -10.32 -14.52
N ARG A 72 4.57 -11.45 -13.89
CA ARG A 72 3.97 -11.50 -12.55
C ARG A 72 4.56 -12.60 -11.69
N VAL A 73 4.59 -12.35 -10.39
CA VAL A 73 4.85 -13.34 -9.37
C VAL A 73 3.68 -13.33 -8.39
N TYR A 74 3.16 -14.51 -8.07
CA TYR A 74 2.09 -14.69 -7.10
C TYR A 74 2.57 -15.57 -5.96
N PHE A 75 2.08 -15.31 -4.76
CA PHE A 75 2.28 -16.17 -3.59
C PHE A 75 0.93 -16.57 -3.00
N ALA A 76 0.65 -17.87 -2.90
CA ALA A 76 -0.47 -18.39 -2.13
C ALA A 76 -0.04 -18.54 -0.66
N ALA A 77 -0.63 -17.75 0.23
CA ALA A 77 -0.45 -17.90 1.66
C ALA A 77 -1.30 -19.08 2.18
N PRO A 78 -0.73 -20.02 2.95
CA PRO A 78 -1.50 -21.09 3.57
C PRO A 78 -2.40 -20.56 4.69
N SER A 79 -3.58 -21.14 4.86
CA SER A 79 -4.52 -20.75 5.90
C SER A 79 -4.07 -21.25 7.29
N GLY A 80 -4.40 -20.48 8.34
CA GLY A 80 -4.06 -20.85 9.72
C GLY A 80 -2.56 -20.77 10.06
N VAL A 81 -1.76 -20.16 9.19
CA VAL A 81 -0.34 -19.85 9.43
C VAL A 81 -0.19 -18.37 9.76
N GLU A 82 0.55 -18.07 10.84
CA GLU A 82 0.86 -16.70 11.27
C GLU A 82 1.54 -15.89 10.16
N GLU A 83 1.26 -14.59 10.12
CA GLU A 83 1.63 -13.76 8.98
C GLU A 83 3.15 -13.69 8.74
N HIS A 84 3.92 -13.52 9.81
CA HIS A 84 5.37 -13.49 9.72
C HIS A 84 5.93 -14.81 9.15
N VAL A 85 5.32 -15.95 9.48
CA VAL A 85 5.80 -17.28 9.10
C VAL A 85 5.64 -17.49 7.59
N TRP A 86 4.46 -17.18 7.05
CA TRP A 86 4.28 -17.32 5.61
C TRP A 86 5.03 -16.25 4.83
N ARG A 87 5.23 -15.03 5.39
CA ARG A 87 6.06 -13.99 4.75
C ARG A 87 7.52 -14.40 4.64
N ASP A 88 8.10 -14.97 5.71
CA ASP A 88 9.46 -15.52 5.67
C ASP A 88 9.56 -16.63 4.61
N ARG A 89 8.56 -17.52 4.55
CA ARG A 89 8.50 -18.57 3.53
C ARG A 89 8.39 -18.02 2.10
N ALA A 90 7.61 -16.95 1.90
CA ALA A 90 7.50 -16.28 0.61
C ALA A 90 8.84 -15.70 0.16
N HIS A 91 9.59 -15.06 1.07
CA HIS A 91 10.93 -14.54 0.80
C HIS A 91 11.91 -15.66 0.43
N GLU A 92 11.92 -16.79 1.14
CA GLU A 92 12.76 -17.94 0.82
C GLU A 92 12.52 -18.44 -0.61
N LEU A 93 11.25 -18.64 -1.00
CA LEU A 93 10.89 -19.11 -2.33
C LEU A 93 11.23 -18.08 -3.41
N LEU A 94 11.08 -16.79 -3.12
CA LEU A 94 11.47 -15.71 -4.03
C LEU A 94 13.00 -15.70 -4.26
N TYR A 95 13.81 -15.87 -3.21
CA TYR A 95 15.25 -15.98 -3.35
C TYR A 95 15.65 -17.21 -4.18
N LEU A 96 14.97 -18.35 -3.99
CA LEU A 96 15.17 -19.55 -4.81
C LEU A 96 14.82 -19.29 -6.29
N LEU A 97 13.73 -18.58 -6.57
CA LEU A 97 13.35 -18.18 -7.93
C LEU A 97 14.44 -17.30 -8.57
N ILE A 98 14.83 -16.20 -7.92
CA ILE A 98 15.83 -15.25 -8.45
C ILE A 98 17.19 -15.94 -8.65
N GLY A 99 17.60 -16.80 -7.73
CA GLY A 99 18.84 -17.56 -7.80
C GLY A 99 18.91 -18.52 -8.99
N ASN A 100 17.76 -19.05 -9.42
CA ASN A 100 17.67 -19.98 -10.56
C ASN A 100 17.28 -19.33 -11.89
N LEU A 101 16.80 -18.08 -11.88
CA LEU A 101 16.54 -17.30 -13.09
C LEU A 101 17.86 -16.84 -13.76
N PRO A 102 17.92 -16.88 -15.11
CA PRO A 102 19.03 -16.27 -15.86
C PRO A 102 19.02 -14.75 -15.66
N GLU A 103 20.20 -14.12 -15.72
CA GLU A 103 20.38 -12.70 -15.39
C GLU A 103 19.49 -11.79 -16.23
N GLU A 104 19.28 -12.12 -17.50
CA GLU A 104 18.44 -11.36 -18.43
C GLU A 104 16.94 -11.44 -18.09
N ALA A 105 16.52 -12.46 -17.35
CA ALA A 105 15.13 -12.66 -16.93
C ALA A 105 14.82 -12.07 -15.53
N ARG A 106 15.84 -11.55 -14.81
CA ARG A 106 15.69 -10.91 -13.48
C ARG A 106 15.18 -9.47 -13.62
N LEU A 107 14.04 -9.32 -14.28
CA LEU A 107 13.40 -8.04 -14.51
C LEU A 107 12.74 -7.52 -13.22
N PRO A 108 12.49 -6.19 -13.11
CA PRO A 108 11.98 -5.59 -11.88
C PRO A 108 10.68 -6.19 -11.33
N TYR A 109 9.81 -6.73 -12.20
CA TYR A 109 8.53 -7.34 -11.78
C TYR A 109 8.71 -8.59 -10.90
N VAL A 110 9.87 -9.25 -10.96
CA VAL A 110 10.11 -10.47 -10.18
C VAL A 110 10.05 -10.18 -8.68
N SER A 111 10.40 -8.96 -8.27
CA SER A 111 10.34 -8.51 -6.88
C SER A 111 8.94 -8.03 -6.45
N ASP A 112 8.00 -7.88 -7.38
CA ASP A 112 6.61 -7.47 -7.11
C ASP A 112 5.74 -8.73 -6.93
N VAL A 113 5.71 -9.25 -5.71
CA VAL A 113 4.98 -10.48 -5.35
C VAL A 113 3.56 -10.15 -4.92
N GLN A 114 2.57 -10.65 -5.66
CA GLN A 114 1.15 -10.52 -5.34
C GLN A 114 0.71 -11.66 -4.41
N VAL A 115 0.30 -11.31 -3.19
CA VAL A 115 -0.13 -12.31 -2.19
C VAL A 115 -1.63 -12.59 -2.33
N GLU A 116 -1.98 -13.87 -2.33
CA GLU A 116 -3.34 -14.38 -2.38
C GLU A 116 -3.58 -15.34 -1.20
N ASN A 117 -4.82 -15.43 -0.73
CA ASN A 117 -5.17 -16.19 0.48
C ASN A 117 -5.06 -17.72 0.33
N ASP A 118 -4.94 -18.24 -0.89
CA ASP A 118 -4.81 -19.66 -1.20
C ASP A 118 -4.41 -19.88 -2.68
N ILE A 119 -4.12 -21.13 -3.05
CA ILE A 119 -3.83 -21.54 -4.43
C ILE A 119 -4.98 -21.18 -5.38
N GLU A 120 -6.21 -21.22 -4.88
CA GLU A 120 -7.42 -20.88 -5.62
C GLU A 120 -7.52 -19.37 -5.90
N GLY A 121 -7.02 -18.52 -4.99
CA GLY A 121 -6.83 -17.09 -5.17
C GLY A 121 -5.84 -16.78 -6.28
N VAL A 122 -4.69 -17.46 -6.28
CA VAL A 122 -3.71 -17.34 -7.37
C VAL A 122 -4.34 -17.71 -8.73
N ARG A 123 -5.10 -18.81 -8.78
CA ARG A 123 -5.83 -19.20 -9.99
C ARG A 123 -6.82 -18.13 -10.45
N ARG A 124 -7.65 -17.59 -9.54
CA ARG A 124 -8.58 -16.50 -9.85
C ARG A 124 -7.86 -15.25 -10.34
N ALA A 125 -6.77 -14.85 -9.70
CA ALA A 125 -5.98 -13.68 -10.06
C ALA A 125 -5.38 -13.81 -11.47
N MET A 126 -4.89 -15.00 -11.79
CA MET A 126 -4.40 -15.34 -13.12
C MET A 126 -5.52 -15.30 -14.18
N LEU A 127 -6.67 -15.92 -13.92
CA LEU A 127 -7.80 -15.96 -14.86
C LEU A 127 -8.44 -14.59 -15.09
N ARG A 128 -8.59 -13.76 -14.03
CA ARG A 128 -9.13 -12.39 -14.14
C ARG A 128 -8.36 -11.54 -15.15
N LYS A 129 -7.05 -11.71 -15.21
CA LYS A 129 -6.18 -10.90 -16.09
C LYS A 129 -6.02 -11.51 -17.49
N GLN A 130 -6.15 -12.82 -17.64
CA GLN A 130 -6.27 -13.47 -18.95
C GLN A 130 -7.63 -13.19 -19.63
N GLY A 131 -8.69 -12.95 -18.85
CA GLY A 131 -10.02 -12.60 -19.34
C GLY A 131 -10.17 -11.17 -19.89
N ARG A 132 -9.20 -10.27 -19.66
CA ARG A 132 -9.20 -8.90 -20.19
C ARG A 132 -8.71 -8.90 -21.66
N LYS A 133 -9.54 -9.41 -22.58
CA LYS A 133 -9.39 -9.11 -24.02
C LYS A 133 -9.69 -7.62 -24.28
N PRO A 134 -9.06 -6.97 -25.28
CA PRO A 134 -9.44 -5.63 -25.69
C PRO A 134 -10.85 -5.69 -26.29
N ASN A 135 -11.80 -5.11 -25.57
CA ASN A 135 -13.14 -4.70 -25.96
C ASN A 135 -13.89 -5.59 -26.99
N THR A 136 -14.87 -6.37 -26.54
CA THR A 136 -16.08 -6.61 -27.34
C THR A 136 -17.28 -6.86 -26.42
N THR A 137 -18.32 -6.09 -26.67
CA THR A 137 -19.64 -6.03 -26.04
C THR A 137 -20.40 -7.36 -26.05
N SER A 138 -21.39 -7.45 -25.14
CA SER A 138 -22.55 -8.38 -25.06
C SER A 138 -22.45 -9.35 -23.86
N GLN A 139 -23.18 -9.11 -22.76
CA GLN A 139 -24.62 -9.34 -22.53
C GLN A 139 -24.92 -10.77 -22.01
N THR A 140 -25.56 -10.80 -20.83
CA THR A 140 -26.51 -11.84 -20.32
C THR A 140 -25.85 -13.18 -19.94
N THR A 141 -26.15 -13.91 -18.86
CA THR A 141 -27.38 -14.09 -18.07
C THR A 141 -26.98 -14.92 -16.82
N ILE A 142 -27.57 -14.64 -15.66
CA ILE A 142 -27.61 -15.55 -14.50
C ILE A 142 -28.67 -16.63 -14.78
N PRO A 143 -28.47 -17.88 -14.33
CA PRO A 143 -29.56 -18.51 -13.59
C PRO A 143 -29.10 -19.17 -12.27
N ALA A 144 -29.91 -18.90 -11.24
CA ALA A 144 -29.97 -19.60 -9.97
C ALA A 144 -30.51 -21.03 -10.15
N ASP A 145 -30.05 -21.96 -9.32
CA ASP A 145 -30.88 -22.68 -8.34
C ASP A 145 -30.09 -23.81 -7.68
N ILE A 146 -30.35 -24.01 -6.38
CA ILE A 146 -30.64 -25.29 -5.69
C ILE A 146 -30.30 -25.16 -4.17
N VAL A 147 -31.28 -24.65 -3.42
CA VAL A 147 -32.02 -25.32 -2.32
C VAL A 147 -31.20 -26.06 -1.21
N SER A 148 -31.22 -25.49 0.01
CA SER A 148 -31.08 -26.16 1.35
C SER A 148 -32.33 -27.00 1.70
N PRO A 149 -32.51 -27.76 2.83
CA PRO A 149 -31.76 -27.84 4.12
C PRO A 149 -31.80 -29.31 4.71
N PRO A 150 -32.01 -29.61 6.02
CA PRO A 150 -31.60 -29.03 7.33
C PRO A 150 -30.88 -30.06 8.26
N THR A 151 -30.23 -29.65 9.37
CA THR A 151 -30.55 -30.06 10.78
C THR A 151 -29.54 -29.59 11.84
N THR A 152 -30.06 -28.81 12.81
CA THR A 152 -29.86 -28.84 14.29
C THR A 152 -28.52 -29.20 14.95
N SER A 153 -27.95 -28.20 15.65
CA SER A 153 -27.41 -28.10 17.04
C SER A 153 -26.99 -29.38 17.82
N PRO A 154 -25.98 -29.33 18.75
CA PRO A 154 -25.81 -28.25 19.74
C PRO A 154 -24.36 -27.89 20.22
N SER A 155 -24.21 -26.67 20.79
CA SER A 155 -23.17 -26.32 21.80
C SER A 155 -23.47 -27.03 23.14
N PRO A 156 -22.56 -27.27 24.12
CA PRO A 156 -21.62 -26.30 24.78
C PRO A 156 -20.30 -27.00 25.26
N PRO A 157 -19.50 -26.55 26.26
CA PRO A 157 -19.50 -25.31 27.04
C PRO A 157 -18.16 -24.56 27.12
N THR A 158 -18.29 -23.30 27.54
CA THR A 158 -17.31 -22.45 28.19
C THR A 158 -16.80 -23.10 29.49
N ASP A 159 -15.48 -23.19 29.69
CA ASP A 159 -14.90 -22.79 30.97
C ASP A 159 -13.40 -22.52 30.86
N ALA A 160 -12.99 -21.56 31.68
CA ALA A 160 -11.72 -20.86 31.66
C ALA A 160 -10.58 -21.60 32.37
N THR A 161 -9.35 -21.40 31.89
CA THR A 161 -8.12 -21.10 32.67
C THR A 161 -6.98 -20.90 31.65
N ALA A 162 -6.65 -19.67 31.25
CA ALA A 162 -5.71 -18.78 31.94
C ALA A 162 -4.46 -19.52 32.42
N THR A 163 -3.31 -19.33 31.74
CA THR A 163 -2.11 -18.65 32.28
C THR A 163 -0.95 -18.77 31.30
N SER A 164 -0.60 -17.67 30.63
CA SER A 164 0.80 -17.25 30.44
C SER A 164 0.84 -15.86 29.78
N LEU A 165 0.41 -14.84 30.52
CA LEU A 165 1.04 -13.53 30.43
C LEU A 165 2.28 -13.62 31.32
N GLU A 166 3.45 -13.25 30.79
CA GLU A 166 4.42 -12.39 31.47
C GLU A 166 5.75 -12.34 30.70
N ALA A 167 5.75 -11.52 29.65
CA ALA A 167 6.78 -10.52 29.41
C ALA A 167 6.15 -9.51 28.43
N VAL A 168 5.27 -8.64 28.93
CA VAL A 168 4.77 -7.51 28.17
C VAL A 168 5.98 -6.66 27.81
N SER A 169 6.25 -6.52 26.52
CA SER A 169 7.28 -5.60 26.04
C SER A 169 7.04 -4.24 26.70
N PRO A 170 8.05 -3.60 27.32
CA PRO A 170 7.86 -2.33 28.03
C PRO A 170 7.27 -1.23 27.13
N LEU A 171 7.47 -1.36 25.82
CA LEU A 171 6.87 -0.52 24.80
C LEU A 171 5.35 -0.70 24.67
N LEU A 172 4.86 -1.95 24.75
CA LEU A 172 3.44 -2.24 24.65
C LEU A 172 2.67 -1.70 25.87
N GLU A 173 3.28 -1.78 27.06
CA GLU A 173 2.67 -1.19 28.26
C GLU A 173 2.65 0.34 28.19
N ALA A 174 3.75 0.96 27.72
CA ALA A 174 3.79 2.41 27.50
C ALA A 174 2.76 2.87 26.47
N VAL A 175 2.53 2.10 25.39
CA VAL A 175 1.50 2.39 24.39
C VAL A 175 0.09 2.22 24.97
N ARG A 176 -0.15 1.21 25.81
CA ARG A 176 -1.45 1.04 26.49
C ARG A 176 -1.76 2.16 27.47
N GLU A 177 -0.77 2.60 28.24
CA GLU A 177 -0.90 3.79 29.09
C GLU A 177 -1.19 5.05 28.26
N LEU A 178 -0.53 5.20 27.11
CA LEU A 178 -0.73 6.33 26.19
C LEU A 178 -2.16 6.38 25.63
N ILE A 179 -2.73 5.23 25.22
CA ILE A 179 -4.11 5.13 24.69
C ILE A 179 -5.14 5.39 25.79
N ALA A 180 -4.82 5.05 27.04
CA ALA A 180 -5.68 5.29 28.19
C ALA A 180 -5.65 6.75 28.70
N ALA A 181 -4.81 7.62 28.12
CA ALA A 181 -4.71 9.02 28.50
C ALA A 181 -5.99 9.78 28.11
N ASP A 182 -6.68 10.30 29.12
CA ASP A 182 -7.94 11.03 29.00
C ASP A 182 -7.77 12.56 28.92
N SER A 183 -6.53 13.06 28.97
CA SER A 183 -6.23 14.48 28.82
C SER A 183 -4.88 14.75 28.12
N PRO A 184 -4.70 15.93 27.49
CA PRO A 184 -3.42 16.32 26.90
C PRO A 184 -2.28 16.42 27.93
N GLU A 185 -2.60 16.77 29.19
CA GLU A 185 -1.59 16.85 30.25
C GLU A 185 -1.14 15.46 30.71
N THR A 186 -2.07 14.49 30.80
CA THR A 186 -1.73 13.10 31.13
C THR A 186 -0.94 12.44 30.00
N PHE A 187 -1.31 12.70 28.74
CA PHE A 187 -0.56 12.27 27.56
C PHE A 187 0.89 12.76 27.59
N GLN A 188 1.12 14.05 27.83
CA GLN A 188 2.48 14.60 27.89
C GLN A 188 3.30 13.99 29.05
N ALA A 189 2.70 13.81 30.22
CA ALA A 189 3.37 13.20 31.37
C ALA A 189 3.78 11.73 31.09
N ILE A 190 2.99 10.97 30.34
CA ILE A 190 3.29 9.59 29.94
C ILE A 190 4.44 9.56 28.93
N VAL A 191 4.45 10.48 27.96
CA VAL A 191 5.56 10.60 26.99
C VAL A 191 6.88 10.98 27.66
N GLU A 192 6.84 11.85 28.67
CA GLU A 192 8.03 12.21 29.47
C GLU A 192 8.52 11.04 30.35
N GLN A 193 7.60 10.21 30.85
CA GLN A 193 7.93 9.01 31.65
C GLN A 193 8.44 7.84 30.80
N HIS A 194 8.03 7.75 29.54
CA HIS A 194 8.41 6.67 28.62
C HIS A 194 9.06 7.20 27.33
N PRO A 195 10.34 7.61 27.35
CA PRO A 195 11.05 8.16 26.19
C PRO A 195 11.09 7.21 24.98
N MET A 196 10.90 5.91 25.20
CA MET A 196 10.81 4.90 24.14
C MET A 196 9.61 5.10 23.21
N LEU A 197 8.57 5.82 23.64
CA LEU A 197 7.44 6.22 22.79
C LEU A 197 7.87 7.18 21.66
N LEU A 198 8.98 7.92 21.86
CA LEU A 198 9.57 8.79 20.84
C LEU A 198 10.55 8.05 19.93
N SER A 199 10.61 6.72 19.96
CA SER A 199 11.44 5.93 19.04
C SER A 199 10.70 5.53 17.75
N ASP A 200 11.45 5.26 16.68
CA ASP A 200 10.89 4.73 15.43
C ASP A 200 10.21 3.36 15.63
N ALA A 201 10.65 2.57 16.62
CA ALA A 201 10.01 1.30 16.98
C ALA A 201 8.61 1.48 17.58
N ALA A 202 8.38 2.57 18.31
CA ALA A 202 7.05 2.92 18.82
C ALA A 202 6.09 3.29 17.70
N ASP A 203 6.56 3.99 16.66
CA ASP A 203 5.74 4.32 15.49
C ASP A 203 5.27 3.09 14.74
N VAL A 204 6.18 2.13 14.51
CA VAL A 204 5.81 0.86 13.86
C VAL A 204 4.78 0.12 14.70
N THR A 205 4.94 0.11 16.03
CA THR A 205 4.00 -0.55 16.94
C THR A 205 2.62 0.12 16.94
N LEU A 206 2.56 1.45 16.94
CA LEU A 206 1.30 2.21 16.88
C LEU A 206 0.56 1.99 15.55
N VAL A 207 1.30 1.91 14.43
CA VAL A 207 0.72 1.59 13.11
C VAL A 207 0.12 0.18 13.11
N GLN A 208 0.87 -0.81 13.61
CA GLN A 208 0.40 -2.20 13.69
C GLN A 208 -0.85 -2.33 14.56
N LEU A 209 -0.86 -1.69 15.73
CA LEU A 209 -2.03 -1.72 16.62
C LEU A 209 -3.24 -1.02 16.01
N ALA A 210 -3.03 0.08 15.27
CA ALA A 210 -4.13 0.79 14.63
C ALA A 210 -4.74 -0.03 13.49
N GLU A 211 -3.91 -0.76 12.75
CA GLU A 211 -4.32 -1.66 11.68
C GLU A 211 -5.09 -2.87 12.24
N VAL A 212 -4.63 -3.46 13.35
CA VAL A 212 -5.37 -4.52 14.08
C VAL A 212 -6.73 -4.01 14.53
N ALA A 213 -6.79 -2.86 15.22
CA ALA A 213 -8.04 -2.28 15.70
C ALA A 213 -9.01 -1.98 14.54
N TYR A 214 -8.50 -1.48 13.41
CA TYR A 214 -9.31 -1.25 12.20
C TYR A 214 -9.89 -2.55 11.64
N ASN A 215 -9.09 -3.60 11.54
CA ASN A 215 -9.50 -4.90 11.01
C ASN A 215 -10.47 -5.65 11.95
N GLU A 216 -10.40 -5.40 13.25
CA GLU A 216 -11.34 -5.91 14.25
C GLU A 216 -12.64 -5.09 14.34
N GLY A 217 -12.72 -3.96 13.62
CA GLY A 217 -13.88 -3.07 13.58
C GLY A 217 -13.93 -2.05 14.72
N GLU A 218 -12.87 -1.95 15.53
CA GLU A 218 -12.70 -0.98 16.61
C GLU A 218 -12.19 0.37 16.06
N ARG A 219 -13.06 1.07 15.32
CA ARG A 219 -12.71 2.30 14.59
C ARG A 219 -12.22 3.44 15.50
N ASP A 220 -12.88 3.64 16.64
CA ASP A 220 -12.51 4.68 17.61
C ASP A 220 -11.10 4.45 18.19
N VAL A 221 -10.72 3.18 18.38
CA VAL A 221 -9.40 2.79 18.89
C VAL A 221 -8.33 2.97 17.81
N ALA A 222 -8.64 2.60 16.58
CA ALA A 222 -7.77 2.83 15.44
C ALA A 222 -7.50 4.33 15.24
N GLU A 223 -8.52 5.18 15.34
CA GLU A 223 -8.40 6.63 15.23
C GLU A 223 -7.54 7.22 16.36
N ALA A 224 -7.80 6.83 17.61
CA ALA A 224 -7.01 7.28 18.77
C ALA A 224 -5.52 6.91 18.65
N LEU A 225 -5.21 5.72 18.11
CA LEU A 225 -3.84 5.27 17.85
C LEU A 225 -3.15 6.09 16.74
N HIS A 226 -3.89 6.47 15.69
CA HIS A 226 -3.38 7.34 14.64
C HIS A 226 -3.08 8.76 15.15
N ASP A 227 -3.96 9.31 15.97
CA ASP A 227 -3.80 10.64 16.59
C ASP A 227 -2.65 10.68 17.60
N ALA A 228 -2.49 9.63 18.41
CA ALA A 228 -1.35 9.48 19.30
C ALA A 228 -0.03 9.49 18.52
N ARG A 229 0.05 8.75 17.40
CA ARG A 229 1.22 8.73 16.51
C ARG A 229 1.53 10.10 15.92
N LYS A 230 0.51 10.82 15.44
CA LYS A 230 0.67 12.17 14.87
C LYS A 230 1.22 13.15 15.90
N THR A 231 0.72 13.06 17.14
CA THR A 231 1.17 13.89 18.26
C THR A 231 2.61 13.58 18.66
N LEU A 232 2.99 12.30 18.72
CA LEU A 232 4.37 11.89 18.98
C LEU A 232 5.34 12.34 17.87
N ALA A 233 4.93 12.25 16.61
CA ALA A 233 5.73 12.73 15.48
C ALA A 233 6.02 14.24 15.59
N ASN A 234 5.03 15.05 15.96
CA ASN A 234 5.22 16.48 16.22
C ASN A 234 6.23 16.71 17.37
N LEU A 235 6.12 15.96 18.47
CA LEU A 235 7.05 16.09 19.60
C LEU A 235 8.50 15.68 19.24
N ARG A 236 8.68 14.68 18.36
CA ARG A 236 10.02 14.32 17.83
C ARG A 236 10.64 15.46 17.04
N THR A 237 9.84 16.17 16.22
CA THR A 237 10.34 17.31 15.44
C THR A 237 10.75 18.50 16.32
N THR A 238 10.06 18.72 17.44
CA THR A 238 10.40 19.79 18.41
C THR A 238 11.67 19.48 19.22
N THR A 239 12.07 18.21 19.31
CA THR A 239 13.20 17.75 20.15
C THR A 239 14.56 17.88 19.42
N ILE A 240 14.57 18.15 18.12
CA ILE A 240 15.79 18.14 17.27
C ILE A 240 16.43 19.54 17.08
N GLU A 241 15.89 20.62 17.65
CA GLU A 241 16.55 21.95 17.61
C GLU A 241 17.51 22.19 18.80
N PRO A 242 18.84 22.13 18.60
CA PRO A 242 19.76 22.74 19.55
C PRO A 242 19.69 24.27 19.43
N GLN A 243 19.04 24.88 20.42
CA GLN A 243 19.26 26.23 20.97
C GLN A 243 20.30 27.08 20.21
N LEU A 244 19.85 27.86 19.22
CA LEU A 244 20.56 29.07 18.79
C LEU A 244 19.72 30.29 19.13
N SER A 245 20.14 30.97 20.20
CA SER A 245 19.47 32.14 20.74
C SER A 245 19.61 33.38 19.85
N THR A 246 18.52 34.18 19.88
CA THR A 246 18.38 35.64 19.64
C THR A 246 18.05 36.11 18.22
N PRO A 247 17.43 37.31 18.07
CA PRO A 247 16.32 37.89 18.84
C PRO A 247 15.11 38.26 17.94
N LYS A 248 13.95 38.38 18.58
CA LYS A 248 12.66 38.85 18.03
C LYS A 248 12.79 39.99 17.00
N PRO A 249 12.17 39.86 15.81
CA PRO A 249 11.58 40.99 15.13
C PRO A 249 10.06 41.00 15.37
N THR A 250 9.64 42.19 15.76
CA THR A 250 8.30 42.75 15.75
C THR A 250 7.42 42.30 14.58
N ASN A 251 6.15 42.04 14.91
CA ASN A 251 4.98 42.02 14.03
C ASN A 251 5.10 43.05 12.91
N GLU A 252 5.14 42.58 11.67
CA GLU A 252 4.42 43.21 10.56
C GLU A 252 3.71 42.10 9.76
N ASN A 253 2.43 42.33 9.50
CA ASN A 253 1.50 41.40 8.89
C ASN A 253 1.99 40.87 7.54
N GLY A 254 2.04 39.54 7.42
CA GLY A 254 2.32 38.84 6.17
C GLY A 254 2.42 37.33 6.36
N GLY A 255 1.63 36.74 7.26
CA GLY A 255 1.54 35.30 7.41
C GLY A 255 0.61 34.74 6.33
N SER A 256 1.18 34.07 5.32
CA SER A 256 0.44 33.06 4.56
C SER A 256 -0.18 32.06 5.56
N PRO A 257 -1.43 31.61 5.33
CA PRO A 257 -2.01 30.56 6.16
C PRO A 257 -1.15 29.28 6.03
N PRO A 258 -1.19 28.38 7.03
CA PRO A 258 -0.63 27.03 6.87
C PRO A 258 -1.22 26.36 5.61
N PRO A 259 -0.51 25.44 4.94
CA PRO A 259 -1.07 24.72 3.81
C PRO A 259 -2.40 24.11 4.26
N SER A 260 -3.46 24.45 3.55
CA SER A 260 -4.76 23.85 3.82
C SER A 260 -4.69 22.44 3.25
N ASP A 261 -4.53 21.45 4.12
CA ASP A 261 -4.62 20.01 3.80
C ASP A 261 -6.06 19.63 3.44
N ASN A 262 -6.65 20.32 2.46
CA ASN A 262 -8.02 20.10 2.01
C ASN A 262 -8.12 20.44 0.52
N LEU A 263 -8.79 19.56 -0.23
CA LEU A 263 -9.18 19.85 -1.60
C LEU A 263 -10.16 21.01 -1.64
N THR A 264 -9.90 21.98 -2.50
CA THR A 264 -10.87 23.03 -2.78
C THR A 264 -12.15 22.41 -3.36
N ASP A 265 -13.30 23.00 -3.07
CA ASP A 265 -14.57 22.50 -3.62
C ASP A 265 -14.56 22.54 -5.15
N GLU A 266 -13.86 23.50 -5.75
CA GLU A 266 -13.69 23.61 -7.20
C GLU A 266 -12.86 22.45 -7.79
N ALA A 267 -11.77 22.06 -7.14
CA ALA A 267 -10.96 20.92 -7.54
C ALA A 267 -11.78 19.62 -7.45
N TYR A 268 -12.53 19.45 -6.35
CA TYR A 268 -13.41 18.30 -6.15
C TYR A 268 -14.51 18.24 -7.22
N GLN A 269 -15.23 19.33 -7.45
CA GLN A 269 -16.29 19.38 -8.47
C GLN A 269 -15.73 19.13 -9.89
N SER A 270 -14.54 19.67 -10.18
CA SER A 270 -13.87 19.45 -11.46
C SER A 270 -13.51 17.98 -11.66
N LEU A 271 -13.00 17.31 -10.62
CA LEU A 271 -12.70 15.88 -10.62
C LEU A 271 -13.97 15.03 -10.86
N MET A 272 -15.07 15.35 -10.17
CA MET A 272 -16.32 14.60 -10.32
C MET A 272 -16.90 14.67 -11.74
N ASN A 273 -16.65 15.78 -12.44
CA ASN A 273 -17.10 16.01 -13.81
C ASN A 273 -16.21 15.36 -14.90
N VAL A 274 -15.13 14.66 -14.54
CA VAL A 274 -14.19 14.07 -15.51
C VAL A 274 -14.85 12.94 -16.31
N MET A 275 -15.02 13.11 -17.63
CA MET A 275 -15.64 12.05 -18.47
C MET A 275 -14.63 11.30 -19.36
N SER A 276 -13.34 11.63 -19.30
CA SER A 276 -12.31 10.99 -20.10
C SER A 276 -10.92 11.17 -19.50
N SER A 277 -9.96 10.31 -19.86
CA SER A 277 -8.55 10.44 -19.47
C SER A 277 -7.94 11.79 -19.90
N LYS A 278 -8.30 12.31 -21.08
CA LYS A 278 -7.85 13.63 -21.53
C LYS A 278 -8.35 14.75 -20.60
N MET A 279 -9.60 14.67 -20.16
CA MET A 279 -10.18 15.63 -19.22
C MET A 279 -9.57 15.50 -17.82
N LEU A 280 -9.23 14.28 -17.40
CA LEU A 280 -8.53 14.04 -16.13
C LEU A 280 -7.16 14.76 -16.12
N MET A 281 -6.40 14.62 -17.20
CA MET A 281 -5.12 15.32 -17.36
C MET A 281 -5.28 16.85 -17.36
N GLU A 282 -6.34 17.37 -17.96
CA GLU A 282 -6.64 18.81 -17.94
C GLU A 282 -7.02 19.30 -16.53
N VAL A 283 -7.84 18.54 -15.81
CA VAL A 283 -8.21 18.83 -14.42
C VAL A 283 -6.98 18.82 -13.51
N VAL A 284 -6.11 17.82 -13.64
CA VAL A 284 -4.86 17.73 -12.86
C VAL A 284 -3.88 18.86 -13.18
N ARG A 285 -3.84 19.36 -14.41
CA ARG A 285 -3.03 20.55 -14.75
C ARG A 285 -3.51 21.80 -14.04
N ASN A 286 -4.84 21.96 -13.94
CA ASN A 286 -5.45 23.12 -13.27
C ASN A 286 -5.40 22.97 -11.75
N TYR A 287 -5.48 21.74 -11.24
CA TYR A 287 -5.46 21.41 -9.82
C TYR A 287 -4.39 20.35 -9.51
N PRO A 288 -3.09 20.71 -9.48
CA PRO A 288 -2.00 19.75 -9.25
C PRO A 288 -2.05 19.09 -7.87
N THR A 289 -2.72 19.71 -6.90
CA THR A 289 -2.95 19.14 -5.57
C THR A 289 -3.71 17.82 -5.59
N LEU A 290 -4.48 17.54 -6.66
CA LEU A 290 -5.12 16.23 -6.87
C LEU A 290 -4.12 15.09 -7.06
N LEU A 291 -2.88 15.39 -7.47
CA LEU A 291 -1.81 14.40 -7.56
C LEU A 291 -1.13 14.14 -6.22
N GLU A 292 -1.44 14.89 -5.17
CA GLU A 292 -0.84 14.67 -3.87
C GLU A 292 -1.44 13.45 -3.18
N PRO A 293 -0.65 12.63 -2.47
CA PRO A 293 -1.17 11.47 -1.74
C PRO A 293 -2.22 11.82 -0.68
N TRP A 294 -2.12 13.00 -0.06
CA TRP A 294 -3.10 13.43 0.95
C TRP A 294 -4.48 13.70 0.36
N ALA A 295 -4.59 13.99 -0.94
CA ALA A 295 -5.87 14.20 -1.61
C ALA A 295 -6.76 12.94 -1.53
N ASP A 296 -6.14 11.75 -1.52
CA ASP A 296 -6.85 10.48 -1.37
C ASP A 296 -7.57 10.41 -0.02
N ASN A 297 -6.94 10.89 1.06
CA ASN A 297 -7.55 10.93 2.39
C ASN A 297 -8.76 11.88 2.42
N THR A 298 -8.67 13.03 1.76
CA THR A 298 -9.81 13.95 1.63
C THR A 298 -10.96 13.30 0.85
N LEU A 299 -10.66 12.50 -0.19
CA LEU A 299 -11.66 11.76 -0.94
C LEU A 299 -12.27 10.62 -0.13
N VAL A 300 -11.48 9.89 0.66
CA VAL A 300 -11.96 8.86 1.61
C VAL A 300 -12.97 9.46 2.59
N ALA A 301 -12.63 10.59 3.23
CA ALA A 301 -13.55 11.26 4.16
C ALA A 301 -14.88 11.67 3.48
N ARG A 302 -14.83 12.07 2.21
CA ARG A 302 -16.04 12.37 1.41
C ARG A 302 -16.84 11.12 1.05
N VAL A 303 -16.18 9.98 0.81
CA VAL A 303 -16.84 8.66 0.63
C VAL A 303 -17.60 8.28 1.90
N GLU A 304 -16.96 8.38 3.07
CA GLU A 304 -17.57 8.07 4.36
C GLU A 304 -18.79 8.95 4.62
N THR A 305 -18.66 10.27 4.41
CA THR A 305 -19.78 11.21 4.52
C THR A 305 -20.95 10.82 3.60
N ALA A 306 -20.67 10.45 2.34
CA ALA A 306 -21.71 10.03 1.41
C ALA A 306 -22.40 8.72 1.83
N LEU A 307 -21.67 7.78 2.44
CA LEU A 307 -22.23 6.54 2.97
C LEU A 307 -23.10 6.78 4.21
N GLU A 308 -22.68 7.67 5.11
CA GLU A 308 -23.48 8.08 6.28
C GLU A 308 -24.80 8.74 5.88
N GLU A 309 -24.79 9.51 4.79
CA GLU A 309 -26.00 10.11 4.18
C GLU A 309 -26.85 9.09 3.38
N GLY A 310 -26.40 7.84 3.25
CA GLY A 310 -27.08 6.79 2.49
C GLY A 310 -26.96 6.91 0.96
N ASN A 311 -26.02 7.71 0.47
CA ASN A 311 -25.78 7.95 -0.94
C ASN A 311 -24.66 7.04 -1.49
N GLU A 312 -24.95 5.73 -1.55
CA GLU A 312 -24.00 4.70 -2.01
C GLU A 312 -23.49 4.94 -3.44
N ARG A 313 -24.33 5.52 -4.31
CA ARG A 313 -23.94 5.85 -5.67
C ARG A 313 -22.83 6.90 -5.70
N LEU A 314 -23.01 7.99 -4.95
CA LEU A 314 -22.01 9.06 -4.87
C LEU A 314 -20.71 8.54 -4.24
N ALA A 315 -20.81 7.73 -3.19
CA ALA A 315 -19.66 7.08 -2.58
C ALA A 315 -18.86 6.25 -3.60
N GLY A 316 -19.54 5.42 -4.41
CA GLY A 316 -18.91 4.66 -5.49
C GLY A 316 -18.30 5.55 -6.58
N ASP A 317 -18.99 6.62 -6.98
CA ASP A 317 -18.48 7.56 -7.99
C ASP A 317 -17.20 8.27 -7.49
N ILE A 318 -17.11 8.64 -6.20
CA ILE A 318 -15.90 9.25 -5.59
C ILE A 318 -14.75 8.24 -5.52
N GLU A 319 -15.05 6.99 -5.13
CA GLU A 319 -14.08 5.90 -5.05
C GLU A 319 -13.43 5.62 -6.41
N GLU A 320 -14.24 5.56 -7.47
CA GLU A 320 -13.75 5.41 -8.85
C GLU A 320 -12.82 6.59 -9.24
N ARG A 321 -13.12 7.82 -8.81
CA ARG A 321 -12.26 8.98 -9.08
C ARG A 321 -10.94 8.90 -8.35
N ARG A 322 -10.95 8.42 -7.10
CA ARG A 322 -9.73 8.21 -6.32
C ARG A 322 -8.84 7.16 -6.98
N GLU A 323 -9.41 6.06 -7.46
CA GLU A 323 -8.66 5.02 -8.17
C GLU A 323 -8.01 5.57 -9.46
N LEU A 324 -8.76 6.35 -10.26
CA LEU A 324 -8.23 7.01 -11.45
C LEU A 324 -7.07 7.98 -11.14
N LEU A 325 -7.14 8.73 -10.04
CA LEU A 325 -6.05 9.61 -9.61
C LEU A 325 -4.83 8.81 -9.15
N ASN A 326 -5.04 7.72 -8.44
CA ASN A 326 -3.97 6.85 -7.99
C ASN A 326 -3.26 6.17 -9.18
N GLU A 327 -4.01 5.64 -10.15
CA GLU A 327 -3.44 5.09 -11.39
C GLU A 327 -2.62 6.13 -12.14
N LEU A 328 -3.15 7.36 -12.29
CA LEU A 328 -2.43 8.44 -12.95
C LEU A 328 -1.17 8.85 -12.18
N ARG A 329 -1.23 8.88 -10.84
CA ARG A 329 -0.05 9.15 -10.01
C ARG A 329 1.01 8.08 -10.22
N ILE A 330 0.64 6.80 -10.29
CA ILE A 330 1.57 5.70 -10.58
C ILE A 330 2.20 5.88 -11.97
N GLU A 331 1.40 6.17 -13.00
CA GLU A 331 1.89 6.41 -14.36
C GLU A 331 2.89 7.59 -14.43
N LEU A 332 2.58 8.70 -13.74
CA LEU A 332 3.45 9.88 -13.70
C LEU A 332 4.68 9.71 -12.78
N SER A 333 4.59 8.83 -11.78
CA SER A 333 5.63 8.63 -10.76
C SER A 333 6.58 7.47 -11.02
N GLU A 334 6.47 6.77 -12.16
CA GLU A 334 7.50 5.83 -12.60
C GLU A 334 8.87 6.51 -12.46
N ALA A 335 9.75 6.01 -11.58
CA ALA A 335 10.87 6.77 -10.99
C ALA A 335 11.81 7.46 -11.99
N ASN A 336 11.82 7.02 -13.26
CA ASN A 336 12.55 7.69 -14.33
C ASN A 336 11.83 8.97 -14.83
N ALA A 337 10.49 9.00 -14.90
CA ALA A 337 9.69 10.10 -15.43
C ALA A 337 9.85 11.41 -14.61
N VAL A 338 9.83 11.34 -13.28
CA VAL A 338 10.01 12.55 -12.43
C VAL A 338 11.44 13.10 -12.54
N LEU A 339 12.44 12.22 -12.53
CA LEU A 339 13.83 12.62 -12.73
C LEU A 339 14.05 13.21 -14.13
N GLN A 340 13.46 12.63 -15.17
CA GLN A 340 13.47 13.21 -16.51
C GLN A 340 12.78 14.58 -16.53
N ALA A 341 11.62 14.72 -15.89
CA ALA A 341 10.90 15.98 -15.79
C ALA A 341 11.75 17.07 -15.10
N ILE A 342 12.43 16.74 -13.99
CA ILE A 342 13.35 17.63 -13.31
C ILE A 342 14.53 18.01 -14.21
N GLN A 343 15.11 17.05 -14.94
CA GLN A 343 16.21 17.33 -15.87
C GLN A 343 15.77 18.25 -17.02
N VAL A 344 14.57 18.06 -17.56
CA VAL A 344 14.00 18.92 -18.60
C VAL A 344 13.73 20.32 -18.03
N LEU A 345 13.18 20.42 -16.80
CA LEU A 345 12.96 21.68 -16.11
C LEU A 345 14.26 22.46 -15.88
N LEU A 346 15.31 21.81 -15.39
CA LEU A 346 16.62 22.45 -15.14
C LEU A 346 17.32 22.90 -16.42
N LYS A 347 16.94 22.34 -17.59
CA LYS A 347 17.43 22.75 -18.90
C LYS A 347 16.57 23.82 -19.57
N ALA A 348 15.39 24.13 -19.03
CA ALA A 348 14.49 25.14 -19.58
C ALA A 348 15.13 26.53 -19.45
N GLY A 349 15.45 27.14 -20.58
CA GLY A 349 16.22 28.39 -20.63
C GLY A 349 15.37 29.66 -20.72
N ASN A 350 14.05 29.54 -20.83
CA ASN A 350 13.13 30.68 -20.93
C ASN A 350 11.71 30.33 -20.45
N ASP A 351 10.89 31.36 -20.20
CA ASP A 351 9.54 31.24 -19.67
C ASP A 351 8.59 30.42 -20.56
N GLU A 352 8.75 30.48 -21.88
CA GLU A 352 7.91 29.73 -22.84
C GLU A 352 8.16 28.22 -22.74
N THR A 353 9.43 27.82 -22.67
CA THR A 353 9.80 26.41 -22.43
C THR A 353 9.35 25.94 -21.06
N LEU A 354 9.39 26.82 -20.05
CA LEU A 354 8.93 26.49 -18.71
C LEU A 354 7.43 26.17 -18.68
N ILE A 355 6.60 26.99 -19.32
CA ILE A 355 5.15 26.77 -19.41
C ILE A 355 4.86 25.43 -20.09
N GLN A 356 5.57 25.12 -21.17
CA GLN A 356 5.43 23.85 -21.87
C GLN A 356 5.80 22.66 -20.97
N VAL A 357 6.92 22.76 -20.25
CA VAL A 357 7.37 21.71 -19.31
C VAL A 357 6.36 21.47 -18.20
N LEU A 358 5.79 22.52 -17.60
CA LEU A 358 4.77 22.36 -16.56
C LEU A 358 3.45 21.81 -17.10
N THR A 359 3.14 22.09 -18.37
CA THR A 359 1.96 21.51 -19.05
C THR A 359 2.15 20.02 -19.32
N ASP A 360 3.35 19.62 -19.70
CA ASP A 360 3.68 18.23 -20.02
C ASP A 360 3.90 17.39 -18.76
N TYR A 361 4.41 18.00 -17.68
CA TYR A 361 4.76 17.34 -16.44
C TYR A 361 4.10 18.02 -15.22
N PRO A 362 2.79 17.85 -15.02
CA PRO A 362 2.08 18.43 -13.86
C PRO A 362 2.61 17.92 -12.52
N ILE A 363 3.23 16.73 -12.49
CA ILE A 363 3.90 16.17 -11.30
C ILE A 363 5.03 17.07 -10.77
N LEU A 364 5.57 17.99 -11.58
CA LEU A 364 6.57 18.96 -11.11
C LEU A 364 6.02 19.93 -10.06
N LEU A 365 4.70 20.09 -10.00
CA LEU A 365 4.02 20.96 -9.05
C LEU A 365 3.58 20.24 -7.77
N THR A 366 4.08 19.02 -7.51
CA THR A 366 3.76 18.25 -6.30
C THR A 366 4.86 18.31 -5.23
N ASP A 367 4.52 17.94 -4.00
CA ASP A 367 5.44 17.90 -2.86
C ASP A 367 6.54 16.85 -3.04
N ILE A 368 6.26 15.77 -3.77
CA ILE A 368 7.28 14.77 -4.16
C ILE A 368 8.43 15.44 -4.93
N THR A 369 8.10 16.30 -5.91
CA THR A 369 9.12 17.04 -6.67
C THR A 369 9.85 18.05 -5.79
N GLN A 370 9.15 18.69 -4.85
CA GLN A 370 9.76 19.62 -3.88
C GLN A 370 10.82 18.95 -3.02
N ASP A 371 10.57 17.71 -2.58
CA ASP A 371 11.50 16.92 -1.79
C ASP A 371 12.67 16.39 -2.64
N MET A 372 12.40 15.95 -3.87
CA MET A 372 13.45 15.52 -4.79
C MET A 372 14.43 16.65 -5.13
N LEU A 373 13.94 17.86 -5.42
CA LEU A 373 14.79 19.03 -5.67
C LEU A 373 15.60 19.44 -4.43
N LEU A 374 15.01 19.31 -3.24
CA LEU A 374 15.72 19.56 -1.99
C LEU A 374 16.89 18.58 -1.81
N ARG A 375 16.64 17.27 -1.97
CA ARG A 375 17.66 16.23 -1.91
C ARG A 375 18.76 16.45 -2.95
N LEU A 376 18.37 16.70 -4.21
CA LEU A 376 19.30 17.01 -5.30
C LEU A 376 20.21 18.18 -4.96
N SER A 377 19.66 19.25 -4.36
CA SER A 377 20.46 20.41 -3.94
C SER A 377 21.45 20.08 -2.81
N GLY A 378 21.11 19.16 -1.92
CA GLY A 378 21.99 18.70 -0.84
C GLY A 378 23.12 17.82 -1.37
N GLU A 379 22.78 16.87 -2.24
CA GLU A 379 23.74 15.97 -2.90
C GLU A 379 24.74 16.74 -3.78
N ALA A 380 24.26 17.69 -4.58
CA ALA A 380 25.10 18.55 -5.42
C ALA A 380 26.12 19.34 -4.59
N ARG A 381 25.70 19.92 -3.45
CA ARG A 381 26.62 20.62 -2.52
C ARG A 381 27.65 19.66 -1.92
N ALA A 382 27.24 18.46 -1.52
CA ALA A 382 28.15 17.46 -0.97
C ALA A 382 29.20 17.02 -2.00
N GLN A 383 28.87 17.06 -3.29
CA GLN A 383 29.77 16.75 -4.41
C GLN A 383 30.58 17.96 -4.90
N GLY A 384 30.34 19.16 -4.37
CA GLY A 384 31.02 20.41 -4.77
C GLY A 384 30.48 21.05 -6.05
N ASP A 385 29.30 20.64 -6.53
CA ASP A 385 28.61 21.27 -7.65
C ASP A 385 27.65 22.37 -7.15
N ASP A 386 28.22 23.53 -6.81
CA ASP A 386 27.47 24.68 -6.30
C ASP A 386 26.49 25.24 -7.34
N SER A 387 26.79 25.09 -8.64
CA SER A 387 25.93 25.58 -9.71
C SER A 387 24.65 24.76 -9.80
N LEU A 388 24.74 23.43 -9.82
CA LEU A 388 23.58 22.56 -9.83
C LEU A 388 22.74 22.73 -8.56
N ALA A 389 23.39 22.88 -7.39
CA ALA A 389 22.71 23.14 -6.14
C ALA A 389 21.90 24.45 -6.15
N ALA A 390 22.47 25.52 -6.71
CA ALA A 390 21.76 26.80 -6.84
C ALA A 390 20.55 26.68 -7.77
N HIS A 391 20.73 26.08 -8.96
CA HIS A 391 19.63 25.88 -9.91
C HIS A 391 18.49 25.04 -9.32
N ALA A 392 18.80 23.97 -8.56
CA ALA A 392 17.79 23.15 -7.92
C ALA A 392 16.96 23.93 -6.86
N VAL A 393 17.61 24.81 -6.09
CA VAL A 393 16.92 25.68 -5.12
C VAL A 393 16.04 26.72 -5.82
N GLU A 394 16.54 27.34 -6.89
CA GLU A 394 15.77 28.32 -7.68
C GLU A 394 14.55 27.67 -8.33
N ALA A 395 14.73 26.50 -8.96
CA ALA A 395 13.64 25.73 -9.55
C ALA A 395 12.57 25.39 -8.50
N ARG A 396 13.00 24.93 -7.31
CA ARG A 396 12.09 24.61 -6.19
C ARG A 396 11.27 25.83 -5.75
N ALA A 397 11.91 26.98 -5.59
CA ALA A 397 11.24 28.22 -5.19
C ALA A 397 10.24 28.72 -6.26
N MET A 398 10.61 28.60 -7.53
CA MET A 398 9.76 28.96 -8.66
C MET A 398 8.53 28.05 -8.75
N LEU A 399 8.69 26.73 -8.67
CA LEU A 399 7.58 25.78 -8.68
C LEU A 399 6.58 26.02 -7.54
N ARG A 400 7.08 26.35 -6.34
CA ARG A 400 6.21 26.75 -5.20
C ARG A 400 5.38 27.97 -5.53
N LYS A 401 6.01 29.00 -6.10
CA LYS A 401 5.30 30.23 -6.48
C LYS A 401 4.23 29.97 -7.54
N VAL A 402 4.53 29.11 -8.52
CA VAL A 402 3.55 28.71 -9.54
C VAL A 402 2.39 27.95 -8.90
N ARG A 403 2.67 26.96 -8.05
CA ARG A 403 1.64 26.20 -7.31
C ARG A 403 0.72 27.11 -6.51
N THR A 404 1.29 28.00 -5.68
CA THR A 404 0.50 28.96 -4.89
C THR A 404 -0.33 29.90 -5.76
N GLY A 405 0.12 30.22 -6.98
CA GLY A 405 -0.63 31.03 -7.93
C GLY A 405 -1.79 30.30 -8.61
N LEU A 406 -1.79 28.97 -8.63
CA LEU A 406 -2.90 28.13 -9.13
C LEU A 406 -3.95 27.87 -8.05
N GLU A 407 -3.57 27.98 -6.77
CA GLU A 407 -4.43 27.76 -5.60
C GLU A 407 -5.22 29.02 -5.18
N GLN A 408 -4.93 30.19 -5.77
CA GLN A 408 -5.60 31.47 -5.55
C GLN A 408 -6.57 31.81 -6.68
#